data_AF-A0A0H3ZVE3-F1
#
_entry.id   AF-A0A0H3ZVE3-F1
#
_cell.length_a   1.000
_cell.length_b   1.000
_cell.length_c   1.000
_cell.angle_alpha   90.00
_cell.angle_beta   90.00
_cell.angle_gamma   90.00
#
_symmetry.space_group_name_H-M   'P 1'
#
loop_
_entity.id
_entity.type
_entity.pdbx_description
1 polymer ?
#
loop_
_entity_poly.entity_id
_entity_poly.type
_entity_poly.pdbx_seq_one_letter_code
_entity_poly.pdbx_strand_id
1 'polypeptide(L)'
;MQNIIKKLSNKRQANVFFKDIELTQLSRIIETLQSVKEEKELNAQMEAEAEEKERQELEVIRTQILEKGLDFDKLASLMKPSKKPRKVKKSSTKKRKLVTFLMITNVGMVRAKCHKS
;
A
#
# COMPACT_ATOMS: atom_id res chain seq x y z
N MET A 1 4.81 -0.62 -15.02
CA MET A 1 6.15 -0.43 -14.40
C MET A 1 6.93 -1.72 -14.20
N GLN A 2 6.40 -2.74 -13.51
CA GLN A 2 7.13 -4.00 -13.25
C GLN A 2 7.67 -4.71 -14.51
N ASN A 3 7.00 -4.57 -15.66
CA ASN A 3 7.46 -5.17 -16.93
C ASN A 3 8.75 -4.57 -17.47
N ILE A 4 9.03 -3.29 -17.21
CA ILE A 4 10.27 -2.62 -17.63
C ILE A 4 11.41 -3.08 -16.72
N ILE A 5 11.17 -3.13 -15.41
CA ILE A 5 12.15 -3.61 -14.42
C ILE A 5 12.56 -5.05 -14.73
N LYS A 6 11.61 -5.94 -15.03
CA LYS A 6 11.91 -7.33 -15.41
C LYS A 6 12.83 -7.41 -16.64
N LYS A 7 12.51 -6.63 -17.69
CA LYS A 7 13.30 -6.56 -18.92
C LYS A 7 14.72 -6.03 -18.69
N LEU A 8 14.86 -5.00 -17.84
CA LEU A 8 16.16 -4.40 -17.52
C LEU A 8 16.99 -5.26 -16.53
N SER A 9 16.34 -6.04 -15.66
CA SER A 9 17.03 -6.90 -14.68
C SER A 9 17.69 -8.14 -15.29
N ASN A 10 17.19 -8.60 -16.44
CA ASN A 10 17.70 -9.80 -17.09
C ASN A 10 18.51 -9.43 -18.34
N LYS A 11 19.81 -9.75 -18.33
CA LYS A 11 20.72 -9.46 -19.44
C LYS A 11 20.23 -9.95 -20.81
N ARG A 12 19.60 -11.13 -20.90
CA ARG A 12 19.06 -11.63 -22.19
C ARG A 12 17.92 -10.76 -22.69
N GLN A 13 17.04 -10.32 -21.79
CA GLN A 13 15.91 -9.48 -22.14
C GLN A 13 16.34 -8.04 -22.42
N ALA A 14 17.31 -7.52 -21.66
CA ALA A 14 17.92 -6.22 -21.90
C ALA A 14 18.59 -6.19 -23.27
N ASN A 15 19.38 -7.21 -23.62
CA ASN A 15 19.99 -7.31 -24.95
C ASN A 15 18.95 -7.38 -26.08
N VAL A 16 17.78 -7.98 -25.84
CA VAL A 16 16.67 -7.98 -26.81
C VAL A 16 15.98 -6.63 -26.89
N PHE A 17 15.87 -5.94 -25.77
CA PHE A 17 15.23 -4.63 -25.67
C PHE A 17 16.08 -3.51 -26.27
N PHE A 18 17.42 -3.61 -26.18
CA PHE A 18 18.38 -2.64 -26.69
C PHE A 18 19.01 -3.03 -28.04
N LYS A 19 18.40 -3.95 -28.81
CA LYS A 19 18.98 -4.41 -30.09
C LYS A 19 19.20 -3.29 -31.10
N ASP A 20 18.26 -2.36 -31.16
CA ASP A 20 18.20 -1.31 -32.19
C ASP A 20 18.68 0.05 -31.65
N ILE A 21 19.34 0.06 -30.49
CA ILE A 21 19.74 1.28 -29.79
C ILE A 21 21.24 1.50 -29.99
N GLU A 22 21.60 2.74 -30.34
CA GLU A 22 23.00 3.14 -30.46
C GLU A 22 23.71 3.19 -29.11
N LEU A 23 25.02 2.93 -29.10
CA LEU A 23 25.84 2.96 -27.88
C LEU A 23 25.75 4.31 -27.14
N THR A 24 25.65 5.41 -27.89
CA THR A 24 25.52 6.78 -27.36
C THR A 24 24.22 6.97 -26.60
N GLN A 25 23.11 6.43 -27.12
CA GLN A 25 21.81 6.46 -26.47
C GLN A 25 21.79 5.56 -25.24
N LEU A 26 22.41 4.38 -25.31
CA LEU A 26 22.55 3.49 -24.15
C LEU A 26 23.35 4.16 -23.03
N SER A 27 24.41 4.90 -23.37
CA SER A 27 25.23 5.65 -22.41
C SER A 27 24.41 6.72 -21.67
N ARG A 28 23.61 7.51 -22.40
CA ARG A 28 22.69 8.50 -21.79
C ARG A 28 21.64 7.86 -20.88
N ILE A 29 21.13 6.68 -21.26
CA ILE A 29 20.19 5.92 -20.44
C ILE A 29 20.86 5.45 -19.14
N ILE A 30 22.14 5.05 -19.20
CA ILE A 30 22.89 4.66 -18.01
C ILE A 30 23.11 5.87 -17.09
N GLU A 31 23.54 7.01 -17.63
CA GLU A 31 23.74 8.25 -16.85
C GLU A 31 22.45 8.68 -16.12
N THR A 32 21.32 8.67 -16.82
CA THR A 32 20.01 9.02 -16.21
C THR A 32 19.56 8.00 -15.16
N LEU A 33 19.82 6.71 -15.35
CA LEU A 33 19.52 5.70 -14.33
C LEU A 33 20.44 5.81 -13.12
N GLN A 34 21.69 6.22 -13.31
CA GLN A 34 22.63 6.48 -12.22
C GLN A 34 22.20 7.69 -11.39
N SER A 35 21.83 8.82 -12.02
CA SER A 35 21.35 9.98 -11.27
C SER A 35 20.09 9.68 -10.45
N VAL A 36 19.14 8.93 -11.02
CA VAL A 36 17.93 8.50 -10.29
C VAL A 36 18.26 7.55 -9.13
N LYS A 37 19.30 6.72 -9.26
CA LYS A 37 19.77 5.85 -8.17
C LYS A 37 20.34 6.69 -7.04
N GLU A 38 21.20 7.65 -7.35
CA GLU A 38 21.83 8.55 -6.39
C GLU A 38 20.78 9.36 -5.62
N GLU A 39 19.78 9.92 -6.30
CA GLU A 39 18.67 10.63 -5.65
C GLU A 39 17.90 9.73 -4.67
N LYS A 40 17.67 8.46 -5.03
CA LYS A 40 16.99 7.52 -4.13
C LYS A 40 17.85 7.13 -2.93
N GLU A 41 19.15 6.98 -3.12
CA GLU A 41 20.08 6.69 -2.02
C GLU A 41 20.15 7.87 -1.04
N LEU A 42 20.20 9.11 -1.56
CA LEU A 42 20.15 10.32 -0.74
C LEU A 42 18.81 10.43 0.02
N ASN A 43 17.67 10.18 -0.63
CA ASN A 43 16.38 10.18 0.05
C ASN A 43 16.28 9.12 1.15
N ALA A 44 16.78 7.91 0.89
CA ALA A 44 16.80 6.85 1.91
C ALA A 44 17.72 7.20 3.09
N GLN A 45 18.84 7.87 2.84
CA GLN A 45 19.72 8.38 3.90
C GLN A 45 19.05 9.49 4.72
N MET A 46 18.39 10.44 4.06
CA MET A 46 17.65 11.50 4.76
C MET A 46 16.48 10.95 5.60
N GLU A 47 15.78 9.93 5.11
CA GLU A 47 14.74 9.25 5.90
C GLU A 47 15.34 8.57 7.14
N ALA A 48 16.47 7.87 6.99
CA ALA A 48 17.18 7.28 8.13
C ALA A 48 17.67 8.34 9.14
N GLU A 49 18.22 9.45 8.65
CA GLU A 49 18.64 10.57 9.52
C GLU A 49 17.46 11.26 10.21
N ALA A 50 16.31 11.35 9.55
CA ALA A 50 15.09 11.92 10.14
C ALA A 50 14.60 11.02 11.29
N GLU A 51 14.57 9.70 11.09
CA GLU A 51 14.22 8.75 12.15
C GLU A 51 15.18 8.83 13.35
N GLU A 52 16.48 9.00 13.11
CA GLU A 52 17.47 9.17 14.18
C GLU A 52 17.27 10.49 14.95
N LYS A 53 16.98 11.59 14.25
CA LYS A 53 16.69 12.89 14.88
C LYS A 53 15.42 12.82 15.73
N GLU A 54 14.35 12.22 15.22
CA GLU A 54 13.11 12.03 15.99
C GLU A 54 13.36 11.21 17.26
N ARG A 55 14.19 10.17 17.20
CA ARG A 55 14.57 9.38 18.39
C ARG A 55 15.34 10.22 19.41
N GLN A 56 16.33 11.00 18.96
CA GLN A 56 17.11 11.86 19.84
C GLN A 56 16.22 12.90 20.52
N GLU A 57 15.31 13.54 19.80
CA GLU A 57 14.35 14.49 20.37
C GLU A 57 13.44 13.84 21.42
N LEU A 58 12.95 12.63 21.15
CA LEU A 58 12.15 11.87 22.12
C LEU A 58 12.94 11.49 23.37
N GLU A 59 14.23 11.16 23.24
CA GLU A 59 15.11 10.87 24.36
C GLU A 59 15.40 12.12 25.21
N VAL A 60 15.62 13.27 24.59
CA VAL A 60 15.76 14.56 25.28
C VAL A 60 14.47 14.90 26.03
N ILE A 61 13.31 14.71 25.41
CA ILE A 61 12.02 14.96 26.09
C ILE A 61 11.82 13.95 27.24
N ARG A 62 12.19 12.69 27.04
CA ARG A 62 12.12 11.65 28.09
C ARG A 62 12.95 12.04 29.31
N THR A 63 14.18 12.48 29.12
CA THR A 63 15.06 12.90 30.23
C THR A 63 14.46 14.10 30.97
N GLN A 64 13.97 15.11 30.25
CA GLN A 64 13.30 16.27 30.86
C GLN A 64 12.04 15.91 31.67
N ILE A 65 11.25 14.92 31.23
CA ILE A 65 10.06 14.46 31.96
C ILE A 65 10.47 13.79 33.27
N LEU A 66 11.51 12.94 33.23
CA LEU A 66 12.03 12.25 34.40
C LEU A 66 12.66 13.22 35.40
N GLU A 67 13.47 14.19 34.94
CA GLU A 67 14.10 15.21 35.77
C GLU A 67 13.08 16.09 36.50
N LYS A 68 11.98 16.45 35.83
CA LYS A 68 10.90 17.25 36.41
C LYS A 68 9.97 16.44 37.30
N GLY A 69 10.17 15.13 37.43
CA GLY A 69 9.31 14.22 38.19
C GLY A 69 7.87 14.17 37.65
N LEU A 70 7.68 14.43 36.36
CA LEU A 70 6.37 14.44 35.72
C LEU A 70 5.92 13.02 35.41
N ASP A 71 4.66 12.72 35.76
CA ASP A 71 4.02 11.44 35.44
C ASP A 71 3.63 11.41 33.96
N PHE A 72 4.35 10.59 33.18
CA PHE A 72 4.16 10.46 31.74
C PHE A 72 2.73 10.03 31.38
N ASP A 73 2.10 9.17 32.18
CA ASP A 73 0.78 8.63 31.85
C ASP A 73 -0.31 9.71 31.94
N LYS A 74 -0.17 10.64 32.89
CA LYS A 74 -1.03 11.82 32.99
C LYS A 74 -0.78 12.79 31.83
N LEU A 75 0.48 13.04 31.49
CA LEU A 75 0.86 13.93 30.38
C LEU A 75 0.37 13.38 29.03
N ALA A 76 0.55 12.08 28.79
CA ALA A 76 0.10 11.40 27.58
C ALA A 76 -1.43 11.42 27.44
N SER A 77 -2.16 11.33 28.56
CA SER A 77 -3.63 11.40 28.57
C SER A 77 -4.14 12.80 28.23
N LEU A 78 -3.42 13.86 28.60
CA LEU A 78 -3.73 15.24 28.22
C LEU A 78 -3.41 15.53 26.74
N MET A 79 -2.34 14.94 26.20
CA MET A 79 -1.93 15.13 24.80
C MET A 79 -2.75 14.32 23.79
N LYS A 80 -3.43 13.25 24.22
CA LYS A 80 -4.30 12.46 23.35
C LYS A 80 -5.46 13.35 22.85
N PRO A 81 -5.62 13.56 21.53
CA PRO A 81 -6.75 14.33 21.03
C PRO A 81 -8.04 13.62 21.40
N SER A 82 -8.91 14.31 22.16
CA SER A 82 -10.21 13.81 22.56
C SER A 82 -11.03 13.42 21.33
N LYS A 83 -11.18 12.12 21.08
CA LYS A 83 -12.03 11.60 20.01
C LYS A 83 -13.48 11.98 20.30
N LYS A 84 -14.02 12.97 19.58
CA LYS A 84 -15.45 13.30 19.63
C LYS A 84 -16.25 12.05 19.21
N PRO A 85 -17.25 11.61 19.99
CA PRO A 85 -18.04 10.44 19.64
C PRO A 85 -18.79 10.69 18.32
N ARG A 86 -18.55 9.81 17.33
CA ARG A 86 -19.23 9.86 16.04
C ARG A 86 -20.71 9.54 16.26
N LYS A 87 -21.61 10.49 15.98
CA LYS A 87 -23.06 10.24 16.01
C LYS A 87 -23.40 9.10 15.05
N VAL A 88 -23.81 7.95 15.59
CA VAL A 88 -24.33 6.83 14.81
C VAL A 88 -25.69 7.26 14.25
N LYS A 89 -25.77 7.50 12.94
CA LYS A 89 -27.05 7.73 12.26
C LYS A 89 -27.81 6.40 12.26
N LYS A 90 -28.92 6.31 12.99
CA LYS A 90 -29.84 5.17 12.90
C LYS A 90 -30.37 5.11 11.47
N SER A 91 -29.99 4.07 10.71
CA SER A 91 -30.60 3.80 9.41
C SER A 91 -32.02 3.31 9.64
N SER A 92 -33.02 4.08 9.20
CA SER A 92 -34.41 3.63 9.17
C SER A 92 -34.56 2.53 8.12
N THR A 93 -34.60 1.27 8.54
CA THR A 93 -34.85 0.12 7.67
C THR A 93 -36.29 0.17 7.19
N LYS A 94 -36.53 0.71 5.99
CA LYS A 94 -37.83 0.68 5.33
C LYS A 94 -38.08 -0.76 4.86
N LYS A 95 -38.90 -1.51 5.60
CA LYS A 95 -39.32 -2.89 5.25
C LYS A 95 -39.96 -2.88 3.85
N ARG A 96 -39.26 -3.38 2.82
CA ARG A 96 -39.88 -3.78 1.55
C ARG A 96 -40.48 -5.16 1.76
N LYS A 97 -41.79 -5.29 1.52
CA LYS A 97 -42.51 -6.57 1.52
C LYS A 97 -41.99 -7.39 0.34
N LEU A 98 -41.38 -8.53 0.62
CA LEU A 98 -41.13 -9.60 -0.36
C LEU A 98 -42.48 -10.24 -0.69
N VAL A 99 -42.96 -10.04 -1.91
CA VAL A 99 -44.07 -10.84 -2.46
C VAL A 99 -43.45 -12.10 -3.04
N THR A 100 -43.59 -13.19 -2.31
CA THR A 100 -43.32 -14.56 -2.75
C THR A 100 -44.35 -14.91 -3.83
N PHE A 101 -43.91 -15.12 -5.07
CA PHE A 101 -44.76 -15.74 -6.10
C PHE A 101 -44.24 -17.15 -6.36
N LEU A 102 -44.89 -18.09 -5.67
CA LEU A 102 -44.80 -19.52 -5.88
C LEU A 102 -45.58 -19.84 -7.16
N MET A 103 -44.89 -20.10 -8.27
CA MET A 103 -45.48 -20.77 -9.44
C MET A 103 -44.78 -22.12 -9.58
N ILE A 104 -45.39 -23.10 -8.90
CA ILE A 104 -45.23 -24.52 -9.16
C ILE A 104 -46.05 -24.82 -10.41
N THR A 105 -45.41 -25.20 -11.51
CA THR A 105 -46.00 -26.12 -12.48
C THR A 105 -44.93 -27.00 -13.12
N ASN A 106 -45.22 -28.30 -13.05
CA ASN A 106 -44.50 -29.42 -13.64
C ASN A 106 -44.07 -29.20 -15.09
N VAL A 107 -42.89 -29.70 -15.46
CA VAL A 107 -42.72 -30.83 -16.40
C VAL A 107 -41.22 -31.15 -16.46
N GLY A 108 -40.88 -32.39 -16.14
CA GLY A 108 -39.53 -32.89 -16.25
C GLY A 108 -39.03 -32.86 -17.70
N MET A 109 -37.79 -32.43 -17.88
CA MET A 109 -37.04 -32.75 -19.09
C MET A 109 -35.66 -33.24 -18.68
N VAL A 110 -35.48 -34.53 -18.93
CA VAL A 110 -34.34 -35.37 -18.58
C VAL A 110 -33.05 -34.81 -19.16
N ARG A 111 -32.03 -34.74 -18.31
CA ARG A 111 -30.68 -34.34 -18.66
C ARG A 111 -29.88 -35.56 -19.14
N ALA A 112 -29.43 -35.45 -20.39
CA ALA A 112 -28.12 -35.87 -20.89
C ALA A 112 -27.82 -37.36 -21.16
N LYS A 113 -27.24 -37.52 -22.36
CA LYS A 113 -25.94 -38.12 -22.70
C LYS A 113 -25.99 -39.33 -23.64
N CYS A 114 -25.32 -39.09 -24.76
CA CYS A 114 -25.06 -39.96 -25.88
C CYS A 114 -24.18 -41.15 -25.50
N HIS A 115 -24.39 -42.23 -26.27
CA HIS A 115 -23.60 -43.44 -26.42
C HIS A 115 -22.15 -43.21 -26.89
N LYS A 116 -21.33 -44.25 -26.64
CA LYS A 116 -19.96 -44.60 -27.09
C LYS A 116 -18.91 -44.35 -26.00
N SER A 117 -18.16 -45.34 -25.51
CA SER A 117 -18.05 -46.79 -25.76
C SER A 117 -17.40 -47.39 -24.52
#